data_AF-A0A3B9I2S8-F1
#
_entry.id   AF-A0A3B9I2S8-F1
#
_cell.length_a   1.000
_cell.length_b   1.000
_cell.length_c   1.000
_cell.angle_alpha   90.00
_cell.angle_beta   90.00
_cell.angle_gamma   90.00
#
_symmetry.space_group_name_H-M   'P 1'
#
loop_
_entity.id
_entity.type
_entity.pdbx_description
1 polymer ?
#
loop_
_entity_poly.entity_id
_entity_poly.type
_entity_poly.pdbx_seq_one_letter_code
_entity_poly.pdbx_strand_id
1 'polypeptide(L)' 'ALLDAVVSAGPDRIVYVSCNPATLARDLKYLAERGYSVQKVQPVDMFPHTSHVECVILMQRSGVKGEK' A
#
# COMPACT_ATOMS: atom_id res chain seq x y z
N ALA A 1 -4.28 -13.87 -3.62
CA ALA A 1 -5.33 -14.32 -2.67
C ALA A 1 -5.96 -13.14 -1.91
N LEU A 2 -5.21 -12.35 -1.13
CA LEU A 2 -5.78 -11.18 -0.43
C LEU A 2 -5.74 -9.89 -1.27
N LEU A 3 -4.58 -9.53 -1.83
CA LEU A 3 -4.44 -8.30 -2.62
C LEU A 3 -5.34 -8.34 -3.87
N ASP A 4 -5.51 -9.50 -4.51
CA ASP A 4 -6.47 -9.67 -5.61
C ASP A 4 -7.91 -9.37 -5.15
N ALA A 5 -8.29 -9.80 -3.95
CA ALA A 5 -9.62 -9.54 -3.39
C ALA A 5 -9.83 -8.06 -3.08
N VAL A 6 -8.80 -7.37 -2.54
CA VAL A 6 -8.84 -5.91 -2.32
C VAL A 6 -8.98 -5.17 -3.64
N VAL A 7 -8.22 -5.56 -4.67
CA VAL A 7 -8.34 -4.98 -6.01
C VAL A 7 -9.74 -5.21 -6.58
N SER A 8 -10.28 -6.43 -6.45
CA SER A 8 -11.62 -6.78 -6.93
C SER A 8 -12.74 -6.05 -6.19
N ALA A 9 -12.57 -5.79 -4.88
CA ALA A 9 -13.52 -4.99 -4.11
C ALA A 9 -13.51 -3.51 -4.56
N GLY A 10 -12.41 -3.07 -5.18
CA GLY A 10 -12.29 -1.75 -5.81
C GLY A 10 -12.50 -0.55 -4.90
N PRO A 11 -12.03 -0.53 -3.63
CA PRO A 11 -12.19 0.63 -2.77
C PRO A 11 -11.48 1.87 -3.36
N ASP A 12 -12.03 3.06 -3.12
CA ASP A 12 -11.39 4.31 -3.56
C ASP A 12 -10.13 4.65 -2.77
N ARG A 13 -10.05 4.17 -1.51
CA ARG A 13 -8.94 4.43 -0.57
C ARG A 13 -8.52 3.15 0.13
N ILE A 14 -7.21 2.95 0.26
CA ILE A 14 -6.59 1.87 1.04
C ILE A 14 -5.63 2.52 2.03
N VAL A 15 -5.75 2.17 3.31
CA VAL A 15 -4.74 2.48 4.32
C VAL A 15 -3.99 1.19 4.64
N TYR A 16 -2.71 1.13 4.25
CA TYR A 16 -1.85 -0.04 4.46
C TYR A 16 -0.90 0.25 5.63
N VAL A 17 -0.92 -0.60 6.66
CA VAL A 17 0.02 -0.55 7.79
C VAL A 17 0.95 -1.75 7.73
N SER A 18 2.26 -1.55 7.84
CA SER A 18 3.26 -2.63 7.81
C SER A 18 4.48 -2.33 8.66
N CYS A 19 4.94 -3.34 9.39
CA CYS A 19 6.18 -3.34 10.16
C CYS A 19 7.43 -3.71 9.34
N ASN A 20 7.23 -4.14 8.10
CA ASN A 20 8.31 -4.55 7.20
C ASN A 20 8.27 -3.72 5.90
N PRO A 21 9.23 -2.79 5.70
CA PRO A 21 9.28 -1.96 4.51
C PRO A 21 9.50 -2.72 3.19
N ALA A 22 10.19 -3.86 3.23
CA ALA A 22 10.53 -4.61 2.01
C ALA A 22 9.31 -5.34 1.43
N THR A 23 8.54 -6.04 2.27
CA THR A 23 7.30 -6.69 1.83
C THR A 23 6.23 -5.65 1.48
N LEU A 24 6.18 -4.53 2.22
CA LEU A 24 5.32 -3.40 1.88
C LEU A 24 5.61 -2.88 0.47
N ALA A 25 6.88 -2.62 0.12
CA ALA A 25 7.24 -2.12 -1.20
C ALA A 25 6.80 -3.07 -2.34
N ARG A 26 6.93 -4.39 -2.14
CA ARG A 26 6.44 -5.40 -3.09
C ARG A 26 4.92 -5.30 -3.28
N ASP A 27 4.18 -5.18 -2.19
CA ASP A 27 2.72 -5.18 -2.22
C ASP A 27 2.17 -3.85 -2.78
N LEU A 28 2.81 -2.73 -2.48
CA LEU A 28 2.50 -1.42 -3.08
C LEU A 28 2.71 -1.42 -4.59
N LYS A 29 3.79 -2.05 -5.09
CA LYS A 29 4.02 -2.19 -6.53
C LYS A 29 2.90 -2.99 -7.20
N TYR A 30 2.53 -4.12 -6.59
CA TYR A 30 1.44 -4.96 -7.08
C TYR A 30 0.10 -4.20 -7.16
N LEU A 31 -0.22 -3.38 -6.15
CA LEU A 31 -1.42 -2.53 -6.14
C LEU A 31 -1.32 -1.39 -7.15
N ALA A 32 -0.13 -0.83 -7.34
CA ALA A 32 0.11 0.25 -8.30
C ALA A 32 -0.13 -0.18 -9.74
N GLU A 33 0.34 -1.38 -10.11
CA GLU A 33 0.07 -2.01 -11.41
C GLU A 33 -1.42 -2.23 -11.68
N ARG A 34 -2.26 -2.22 -10.64
CA ARG A 34 -3.72 -2.46 -10.71
C ARG A 34 -4.54 -1.18 -10.52
N GLY A 35 -3.93 -0.02 -10.72
CA GLY A 35 -4.63 1.26 -10.77
C GLY A 35 -4.79 1.95 -9.42
N TYR A 36 -3.94 1.63 -8.44
CA TYR A 36 -3.80 2.43 -7.22
C TYR A 36 -2.54 3.31 -7.31
N SER A 37 -2.52 4.42 -6.58
CA SER A 37 -1.30 5.22 -6.43
C SER A 37 -1.08 5.56 -4.97
N VAL A 38 0.19 5.62 -4.58
CA VAL A 38 0.57 6.07 -3.24
C VAL A 38 0.41 7.58 -3.16
N GLN A 39 -0.31 8.02 -2.14
CA GLN A 39 -0.62 9.44 -1.91
C GLN A 39 0.17 10.00 -0.73
N LYS A 40 0.31 9.20 0.32
CA LYS A 40 1.05 9.59 1.53
C LYS A 40 1.74 8.40 2.14
N VAL A 41 2.94 8.64 2.66
CA VAL A 41 3.73 7.68 3.43
C VAL A 41 4.06 8.31 4.77
N GLN A 42 3.81 7.60 5.86
CA GLN A 42 4.15 8.00 7.22
C GLN A 42 4.85 6.85 7.94
N PRO A 43 6.19 6.90 8.06
CA PRO A 43 6.92 6.04 8.98
C PRO A 43 6.60 6.46 10.43
N VAL A 44 6.51 5.49 11.33
CA VAL A 44 6.20 5.67 12.74
C VAL A 44 7.19 4.83 13.55
N ASP A 45 7.93 5.49 14.44
CA ASP A 45 8.75 4.82 15.43
C ASP A 45 7.87 4.40 16.62
N MET A 46 7.35 3.16 16.56
CA MET A 46 6.62 2.54 17.67
C MET A 46 7.55 1.85 18.66
N PHE A 47 8.81 1.64 18.31
CA PHE A 47 9.77 0.87 19.10
C PHE A 47 11.12 1.59 19.15
N PRO A 48 11.21 2.68 19.96
CA PRO A 48 12.43 3.46 20.07
C PRO A 48 13.63 2.60 20.47
N HIS A 49 14.80 2.95 19.95
CA HIS A 49 16.05 2.21 20.15
C HIS A 49 16.09 0.81 19.52
N THR A 50 15.18 0.51 18.59
CA THR A 50 15.25 -0.71 17.77
C THR A 50 15.41 -0.35 16.29
N SER A 51 15.68 -1.36 15.45
CA SER A 51 15.68 -1.20 14.00
C SER A 51 14.28 -1.30 13.37
N HIS A 52 13.22 -1.49 14.17
CA HIS A 52 11.86 -1.64 13.65
C HIS A 52 11.29 -0.28 13.24
N VAL A 53 10.52 -0.29 12.16
CA VAL A 53 9.76 0.88 11.71
C VAL A 53 8.40 0.42 11.23
N GLU A 54 7.35 1.04 11.77
CA GLU A 54 6.00 0.86 11.25
C GLU A 54 5.75 1.88 10.14
N CYS A 55 5.11 1.48 9.07
CA CYS A 55 4.81 2.34 7.93
C CYS A 55 3.31 2.37 7.69
N VAL A 56 2.73 3.58 7.66
CA VAL A 56 1.33 3.82 7.27
C VAL A 56 1.30 4.46 5.90
N ILE A 57 0.63 3.81 4.95
CA ILE A 57 0.55 4.24 3.56
C ILE A 57 -0.90 4.51 3.19
N LEU A 58 -1.18 5.70 2.66
CA LEU A 58 -2.44 6.00 2.00
C LEU A 58 -2.28 5.74 0.50
N MET A 59 -3.10 4.87 -0.04
CA MET A 59 -3.27 4.70 -1.48
C MET A 59 -4.66 5.15 -1.93
N GLN A 60 -4.73 5.69 -3.14
CA GLN A 60 -5.98 6.06 -3.79
C GLN A 60 -6.12 5.36 -5.14
N ARG A 61 -7.34 4.95 -5.46
CA ARG A 61 -7.67 4.43 -6.78
C ARG A 61 -7.51 5.55 -7.80
N SER A 62 -6.64 5.35 -8.77
CA SER A 62 -6.22 6.37 -9.75
C SER A 62 -6.92 6.24 -11.09
N GLY A 63 -7.96 5.42 -11.16
CA GLY A 63 -8.52 4.93 -12.41
C GLY A 63 -7.59 3.90 -13.03
N VAL A 64 -8.13 2.74 -13.39
CA VAL A 64 -7.38 1.79 -14.21
C VAL A 64 -7.24 2.45 -15.59
N LYS A 65 -6.02 2.68 -16.07
CA LYS A 65 -5.80 2.79 -17.52
C LYS A 65 -6.17 1.41 -18.07
N GLY A 66 -7.45 1.22 -18.41
CA GLY A 66 -7.85 0.07 -19.20
C GLY A 66 -7.04 0.13 -20.48
N GLU A 67 -6.27 -0.91 -20.73
CA GLU A 67 -5.80 -1.22 -22.08
C GLU A 67 -7.04 -1.20 -22.97
N LYS A 68 -7.09 -0.20 -23.86
CA LYS A 68 -7.83 -0.32 -25.11
C LYS A 68 -7.01 -1.19 -26.05
#